data_AF-A0A268NYF0-F1
#
_entry.id   AF-A0A268NYF0-F1
#
_cell.length_a   1.000
_cell.length_b   1.000
_cell.length_c   1.000
_cell.angle_alpha   90.00
_cell.angle_beta   90.00
_cell.angle_gamma   90.00
#
_symmetry.space_group_name_H-M   'P 1'
#
loop_
_entity.id
_entity.type
_entity.pdbx_description
1 polymer ?
#
loop_
_entity_poly.entity_id
_entity_poly.type
_entity_poly.pdbx_seq_one_letter_code
_entity_poly.pdbx_strand_id
1 'polypeptide(L)'
;MAKDRGIETYLVTWNIFVSESFREHYDPNSISDEAFYHHGDGYSKKPIKQYNRECVTQLINEYPDLTGVSTSLGERMNGMTPEERQKWIEDVYYQGMKDANRPVKYIYRAPFTIDPSITREAIEKNDFLPEPIWLELKFNWSHAYSTPKLRITHGGRSDKLTEYWNPDPKNYKVAWMARNEDFFTLRWAQPDFIREHIKENGHYYVGGYFIGSECFIPAYDYSHSRESDHFQWSYAFEKHWLYYMLWGRLLFDPLTPDEVFAQELGRRYGQANGRPLLEAYSAVSKMPLALASSFLTLWDFTLYAEGFLSTDTSGYNSGKAFISLEDLLNTKPIESTYLSIRDYVNRKMNQESTEGFVTPIQLAETLEKGSQHGLELLSSIADHDTPVLSYEKADIEAWAYLGFYFADKLRAGVCYQMYLETGDESERQNALQWLESPHAIKHWDDLIEVTSSHYVEQPLMHLGNTPFSWKLFRPQVLGDIDFVCGEKKEASQNQ
;
A
#
# COMPACT_ATOMS: atom_id res chain seq x y z
N MET A 1 15.42 14.84 21.57
CA MET A 1 15.84 14.15 20.33
C MET A 1 15.13 14.62 19.07
N ALA A 2 13.80 14.40 18.95
CA ALA A 2 13.04 14.84 17.77
C ALA A 2 13.01 16.36 17.63
N LYS A 3 12.67 17.06 18.72
CA LYS A 3 12.72 18.52 18.82
C LYS A 3 14.06 19.12 18.38
N ASP A 4 15.18 18.56 18.83
CA ASP A 4 16.53 19.02 18.48
C ASP A 4 16.86 18.86 16.99
N ARG A 5 16.07 18.08 16.25
CA ARG A 5 16.20 17.83 14.80
C ARG A 5 15.11 18.54 13.99
N GLY A 6 14.28 19.38 14.62
CA GLY A 6 13.16 20.03 13.95
C GLY A 6 12.05 19.07 13.53
N ILE A 7 11.93 17.91 14.17
CA ILE A 7 10.89 16.92 13.89
C ILE A 7 9.72 17.14 14.84
N GLU A 8 8.55 17.42 14.27
CA GLU A 8 7.29 17.50 15.01
C GLU A 8 6.76 16.11 15.33
N THR A 9 6.36 15.88 16.58
CA THR A 9 5.86 14.59 17.05
C THR A 9 4.37 14.66 17.35
N TYR A 10 3.64 13.65 16.88
CA TYR A 10 2.20 13.53 17.04
C TYR A 10 1.85 12.16 17.62
N LEU A 11 0.87 12.12 18.53
CA LEU A 11 0.24 10.87 18.96
C LEU A 11 -1.07 10.70 18.19
N VAL A 12 -1.26 9.55 17.53
CA VAL A 12 -2.47 9.22 16.78
C VAL A 12 -3.26 8.15 17.52
N THR A 13 -4.56 8.40 17.71
CA THR A 13 -5.46 7.53 18.48
C THR A 13 -6.71 7.15 17.69
N TRP A 14 -7.23 5.96 18.03
CA TRP A 14 -8.52 5.45 17.57
C TRP A 14 -9.54 5.51 18.71
N ASN A 15 -10.82 5.43 18.36
CA ASN A 15 -11.93 5.62 19.29
C ASN A 15 -13.08 4.63 19.00
N ILE A 16 -13.90 4.23 19.97
CA ILE A 16 -13.89 4.61 21.38
C ILE A 16 -13.33 3.44 22.19
N PHE A 17 -12.17 3.65 22.80
CA PHE A 17 -11.50 2.65 23.64
C PHE A 17 -11.27 3.18 25.05
N VAL A 18 -11.04 2.25 25.97
CA VAL A 18 -10.58 2.50 27.33
C VAL A 18 -9.50 1.48 27.69
N SER A 19 -8.73 1.70 28.75
CA SER A 19 -7.80 0.66 29.22
C SER A 19 -8.55 -0.56 29.78
N GLU A 20 -7.89 -1.72 29.76
CA GLU A 20 -8.35 -2.95 30.44
C GLU A 20 -8.80 -2.66 31.88
N SER A 21 -7.96 -1.99 32.67
CA SER A 21 -8.26 -1.68 34.06
C SER A 21 -9.48 -0.77 34.21
N PHE A 22 -9.73 0.16 33.28
CA PHE A 22 -10.94 0.96 33.30
C PHE A 22 -12.18 0.08 33.12
N ARG A 23 -12.15 -0.80 32.12
CA ARG A 23 -13.25 -1.73 31.83
C ARG A 23 -13.56 -2.61 33.04
N GLU A 24 -12.54 -3.19 33.66
CA GLU A 24 -12.70 -4.07 34.83
C GLU A 24 -13.36 -3.37 36.02
N HIS A 25 -13.01 -2.10 36.28
CA HIS A 25 -13.38 -1.42 37.52
C HIS A 25 -14.57 -0.47 37.39
N TYR A 26 -14.88 0.03 36.18
CA TYR A 26 -15.87 1.09 35.98
C TYR A 26 -17.01 0.75 35.01
N ASP A 27 -16.74 0.06 33.91
CA ASP A 27 -17.80 -0.38 32.98
C ASP A 27 -17.40 -1.66 32.23
N PRO A 28 -17.90 -2.85 32.64
CA PRO A 28 -17.52 -4.12 32.03
C PRO A 28 -17.96 -4.28 30.57
N ASN A 29 -18.85 -3.42 30.07
CA ASN A 29 -19.27 -3.43 28.66
C ASN A 29 -18.45 -2.45 27.79
N SER A 30 -17.56 -1.66 28.40
CA SER A 30 -16.66 -0.80 27.63
C SER A 30 -15.65 -1.62 26.84
N ILE A 31 -15.16 -1.07 25.74
CA ILE A 31 -14.27 -1.77 24.82
C ILE A 31 -12.82 -1.42 25.17
N SER A 32 -12.05 -2.44 25.56
CA SER A 32 -10.60 -2.37 25.68
C SER A 32 -9.91 -2.68 24.36
N ASP A 33 -8.64 -2.31 24.26
CA ASP A 33 -7.75 -2.53 23.12
C ASP A 33 -7.02 -3.90 23.14
N GLU A 34 -7.47 -4.84 23.99
CA GLU A 34 -6.83 -6.16 24.16
C GLU A 34 -7.03 -7.12 22.98
N ALA A 35 -8.07 -6.92 22.17
CA ALA A 35 -8.38 -7.79 21.04
C ALA A 35 -7.84 -7.20 19.73
N PHE A 36 -7.11 -7.99 18.94
CA PHE A 36 -6.51 -7.59 17.66
C PHE A 36 -7.49 -6.93 16.66
N TYR A 37 -8.79 -7.24 16.76
CA TYR A 37 -9.81 -6.65 15.88
C TYR A 37 -10.62 -5.54 16.57
N HIS A 38 -10.43 -4.34 16.05
CA HIS A 38 -10.90 -3.10 16.65
C HIS A 38 -12.15 -2.51 15.98
N HIS A 39 -12.59 -3.05 14.84
CA HIS A 39 -13.83 -2.61 14.17
C HIS A 39 -15.09 -3.08 14.90
N GLY A 40 -16.05 -2.17 15.11
CA GLY A 40 -17.34 -2.53 15.70
C GLY A 40 -18.22 -1.34 16.11
N ASP A 41 -19.33 -1.68 16.75
CA ASP A 41 -20.32 -0.69 17.21
C ASP A 41 -19.74 0.24 18.28
N GLY A 42 -20.22 1.49 18.26
CA GLY A 42 -19.89 2.50 19.24
C GLY A 42 -20.55 2.20 20.57
N TYR A 43 -19.73 2.21 21.63
CA TYR A 43 -20.21 2.15 23.01
C TYR A 43 -19.63 3.31 23.80
N SER A 44 -20.48 4.29 24.14
CA SER A 44 -20.04 5.47 24.87
C SER A 44 -21.05 5.95 25.90
N LYS A 45 -20.55 6.22 27.10
CA LYS A 45 -21.29 6.81 28.22
C LYS A 45 -20.52 8.00 28.79
N LYS A 46 -21.18 8.77 29.64
CA LYS A 46 -20.55 9.95 30.30
C LYS A 46 -19.21 9.62 30.99
N PRO A 47 -19.05 8.52 31.76
CA PRO A 47 -17.76 8.18 32.36
C PRO A 47 -16.66 7.87 31.32
N ILE A 48 -17.01 7.24 30.20
CA ILE A 48 -16.06 6.91 29.12
C ILE A 48 -15.58 8.18 28.40
N LYS A 49 -16.50 9.13 28.13
CA LYS A 49 -16.15 10.45 27.59
C LYS A 49 -15.23 11.22 28.53
N GLN A 50 -15.56 11.21 29.83
CA GLN A 50 -14.75 11.88 30.84
C GLN A 50 -13.34 11.28 30.91
N TYR A 51 -13.22 9.95 30.99
CA TYR A 51 -11.95 9.24 30.98
C TYR A 51 -11.09 9.61 29.77
N ASN A 52 -11.64 9.49 28.55
CA ASN A 52 -10.88 9.82 27.35
C ASN A 52 -10.47 11.30 27.29
N ARG A 53 -11.34 12.22 27.74
CA ARG A 53 -11.02 13.65 27.82
C ARG A 53 -9.85 13.91 28.76
N GLU A 54 -9.90 13.33 29.96
CA GLU A 54 -8.85 13.45 30.97
C GLU A 54 -7.53 12.85 30.46
N CYS A 55 -7.58 11.72 29.72
CA CYS A 55 -6.41 11.17 29.04
C CYS A 55 -5.80 12.15 28.02
N VAL A 56 -6.61 12.79 27.17
CA VAL A 56 -6.13 13.80 26.21
C VAL A 56 -5.48 14.98 26.94
N THR A 57 -6.14 15.52 27.97
CA THR A 57 -5.61 16.62 28.77
C THR A 57 -4.30 16.26 29.45
N GLN A 58 -4.25 15.09 30.11
CA GLN A 58 -3.06 14.63 30.81
C GLN A 58 -1.90 14.38 29.85
N LEU A 59 -2.13 13.76 28.69
CA LEU A 59 -1.11 13.54 27.66
C LEU A 59 -0.40 14.85 27.25
N ILE A 60 -1.19 15.89 26.97
CA ILE A 60 -0.65 17.19 26.53
C ILE A 60 0.19 17.85 27.63
N ASN A 61 -0.27 17.74 28.87
CA ASN A 61 0.37 18.32 30.05
C ASN A 61 1.64 17.55 30.47
N GLU A 62 1.63 16.23 30.35
CA GLU A 62 2.74 15.35 30.73
C GLU A 62 3.93 15.47 29.76
N TYR A 63 3.66 15.61 28.46
CA TYR A 63 4.69 15.67 27.42
C TYR A 63 4.80 17.07 26.82
N PRO A 64 5.59 17.99 27.40
CA PRO A 64 5.69 19.38 26.94
C PRO A 64 6.26 19.53 25.52
N ASP A 65 7.06 18.56 25.06
CA ASP A 65 7.65 18.54 23.73
C ASP A 65 6.78 17.81 22.67
N LEU A 66 5.63 17.24 23.06
CA LEU A 66 4.67 16.70 22.10
C LEU A 66 4.09 17.85 21.27
N THR A 67 4.20 17.76 19.94
CA THR A 67 3.79 18.86 19.06
C THR A 67 2.28 18.89 18.85
N GLY A 68 1.65 17.72 18.72
CA GLY A 68 0.24 17.61 18.45
C GLY A 68 -0.36 16.27 18.83
N VAL A 69 -1.69 16.22 18.71
CA VAL A 69 -2.48 15.00 18.83
C VAL A 69 -3.28 14.79 17.55
N SER A 70 -3.73 13.56 17.33
CA SER A 70 -4.57 13.21 16.20
C SER A 70 -5.69 12.31 16.66
N THR A 71 -6.83 12.39 16.00
CA THR A 71 -7.96 11.49 16.22
C THR A 71 -8.38 10.84 14.90
N SER A 72 -8.87 9.61 15.00
CA SER A 72 -9.70 8.97 13.99
C SER A 72 -11.15 8.85 14.48
N LEU A 73 -12.15 9.09 13.63
CA LEU A 73 -13.57 8.90 14.00
C LEU A 73 -13.99 7.44 13.77
N GLY A 74 -13.26 6.51 14.40
CA GLY A 74 -13.41 5.06 14.33
C GLY A 74 -12.30 4.36 15.14
N GLU A 75 -12.28 3.04 15.27
CA GLU A 75 -13.11 2.03 14.58
C GLU A 75 -14.26 1.44 15.42
N ARG A 76 -14.41 1.86 16.69
CA ARG A 76 -15.55 1.51 17.56
C ARG A 76 -16.56 2.66 17.61
N MET A 77 -17.08 3.02 16.45
CA MET A 77 -18.09 4.06 16.28
C MET A 77 -19.16 3.67 15.24
N ASN A 78 -19.28 2.38 14.90
CA ASN A 78 -20.39 1.92 14.06
C ASN A 78 -21.73 2.12 14.78
N GLY A 79 -22.79 2.32 14.00
CA GLY A 79 -24.11 2.67 14.53
C GLY A 79 -24.27 4.14 14.98
N MET A 80 -23.18 4.92 15.09
CA MET A 80 -23.26 6.37 15.34
C MET A 80 -23.44 7.14 14.02
N THR A 81 -24.26 8.19 14.04
CA THR A 81 -24.36 9.12 12.90
C THR A 81 -23.07 9.96 12.75
N PRO A 82 -22.80 10.53 11.57
CA PRO A 82 -21.72 11.48 11.37
C PRO A 82 -21.67 12.61 12.42
N GLU A 83 -22.82 13.18 12.77
CA GLU A 83 -22.96 14.24 13.78
C GLU A 83 -22.65 13.73 15.19
N GLU A 84 -23.09 12.51 15.53
CA GLU A 84 -22.78 11.91 16.84
C GLU A 84 -21.29 11.66 17.01
N ARG A 85 -20.59 11.21 15.96
CA ARG A 85 -19.14 11.01 15.97
C ARG A 85 -18.41 12.35 16.14
N GLN A 86 -18.79 13.35 15.36
CA GLN A 86 -18.22 14.70 15.46
C GLN A 86 -18.45 15.31 16.85
N LYS A 87 -19.68 15.18 17.39
CA LYS A 87 -20.00 15.66 18.73
C LYS A 87 -19.19 14.94 19.81
N TRP A 88 -18.86 13.67 19.62
CA TRP A 88 -17.99 12.93 20.53
C TRP A 88 -16.56 13.46 20.49
N ILE A 89 -16.01 13.77 19.31
CA ILE A 89 -14.69 14.42 19.16
C ILE A 89 -14.66 15.77 19.86
N GLU A 90 -15.69 16.60 19.71
CA GLU A 90 -15.78 17.88 20.40
C GLU A 90 -15.82 17.72 21.93
N ASP A 91 -16.65 16.80 22.41
CA ASP A 91 -16.80 16.52 23.83
C ASP A 91 -15.53 15.96 24.47
N VAL A 92 -14.68 15.28 23.71
CA VAL A 92 -13.52 14.56 24.25
C VAL A 92 -12.22 15.25 23.88
N TYR A 93 -11.91 15.32 22.59
CA TYR A 93 -10.63 15.85 22.12
C TYR A 93 -10.60 17.38 22.23
N TYR A 94 -11.60 18.08 21.70
CA TYR A 94 -11.55 19.54 21.71
C TYR A 94 -11.61 20.09 23.13
N GLN A 95 -12.51 19.55 23.96
CA GLN A 95 -12.55 19.94 25.36
C GLN A 95 -11.27 19.54 26.11
N GLY A 96 -10.73 18.34 25.89
CA GLY A 96 -9.50 17.91 26.55
C GLY A 96 -8.29 18.76 26.18
N MET A 97 -8.20 19.20 24.93
CA MET A 97 -7.19 20.14 24.44
C MET A 97 -7.38 21.55 25.01
N LYS A 98 -8.62 22.03 25.18
CA LYS A 98 -8.92 23.31 25.85
C LYS A 98 -8.59 23.28 27.35
N ASP A 99 -8.79 22.15 27.99
CA ASP A 99 -8.51 21.92 29.42
C ASP A 99 -7.00 21.76 29.70
N ALA A 100 -6.18 21.55 28.66
CA ALA A 100 -4.73 21.43 28.79
C ALA A 100 -4.05 22.80 29.03
N ASN A 101 -2.86 22.77 29.62
CA ASN A 101 -2.12 23.96 30.02
C ASN A 101 -1.43 24.67 28.84
N ARG A 102 -1.52 24.12 27.62
CA ARG A 102 -0.93 24.68 26.41
C ARG A 102 -1.69 24.23 25.16
N PRO A 103 -1.72 25.05 24.09
CA PRO A 103 -2.23 24.63 22.79
C PRO A 103 -1.26 23.62 22.14
N VAL A 104 -1.81 22.68 21.38
CA VAL A 104 -1.05 21.74 20.55
C VAL A 104 -1.70 21.61 19.17
N LYS A 105 -0.90 21.25 18.15
CA LYS A 105 -1.40 21.05 16.79
C LYS A 105 -2.33 19.85 16.70
N TYR A 106 -3.14 19.80 15.64
CA TYR A 106 -4.14 18.75 15.46
C TYR A 106 -4.08 18.14 14.06
N ILE A 107 -4.09 16.80 14.01
CA ILE A 107 -4.36 16.05 12.78
C ILE A 107 -5.76 15.45 12.90
N TYR A 108 -6.69 15.95 12.09
CA TYR A 108 -8.02 15.40 11.91
C TYR A 108 -7.95 14.31 10.84
N ARG A 109 -8.02 13.03 11.23
CA ARG A 109 -8.13 11.92 10.28
C ARG A 109 -9.60 11.74 9.93
N ALA A 110 -10.00 12.07 8.70
CA ALA A 110 -11.39 11.97 8.30
C ALA A 110 -11.74 10.54 7.88
N PRO A 111 -12.66 9.83 8.58
CA PRO A 111 -13.26 8.63 8.03
C PRO A 111 -14.41 9.04 7.12
N PHE A 112 -14.30 8.65 5.86
CA PHE A 112 -15.20 9.05 4.78
C PHE A 112 -16.59 8.39 4.80
N THR A 113 -16.93 7.67 5.88
CA THR A 113 -18.34 7.36 6.20
C THR A 113 -19.09 8.59 6.73
N ILE A 114 -18.38 9.71 6.88
CA ILE A 114 -18.90 11.02 7.30
C ILE A 114 -19.04 11.91 6.08
N ASP A 115 -20.13 12.67 6.03
CA ASP A 115 -20.36 13.71 5.02
C ASP A 115 -19.22 14.76 5.13
N PRO A 116 -18.44 15.02 4.06
CA PRO A 116 -17.33 15.97 4.09
C PRO A 116 -17.69 17.34 4.66
N SER A 117 -18.93 17.78 4.46
CA SER A 117 -19.44 19.05 4.99
C SER A 117 -19.40 19.12 6.51
N ILE A 118 -19.66 18.01 7.23
CA ILE A 118 -19.68 17.95 8.70
C ILE A 118 -18.25 18.10 9.24
N THR A 119 -17.31 17.33 8.71
CA THR A 119 -15.90 17.42 9.10
C THR A 119 -15.34 18.80 8.77
N ARG A 120 -15.65 19.33 7.58
CA ARG A 120 -15.22 20.67 7.18
C ARG A 120 -15.80 21.74 8.11
N GLU A 121 -17.09 21.69 8.40
CA GLU A 121 -17.75 22.63 9.30
C GLU A 121 -17.11 22.63 10.69
N ALA A 122 -16.84 21.44 11.24
CA ALA A 122 -16.18 21.29 12.53
C ALA A 122 -14.78 21.90 12.57
N ILE A 123 -13.99 21.68 11.52
CA ILE A 123 -12.63 22.21 11.40
C ILE A 123 -12.66 23.74 11.19
N GLU A 124 -13.49 24.24 10.27
CA GLU A 124 -13.52 25.68 9.93
C GLU A 124 -14.20 26.56 10.99
N LYS A 125 -15.14 26.02 11.79
CA LYS A 125 -15.78 26.77 12.88
C LYS A 125 -14.98 26.78 14.17
N ASN A 126 -13.95 25.94 14.28
CA ASN A 126 -13.09 25.91 15.45
C ASN A 126 -12.30 27.23 15.60
N ASP A 127 -12.19 27.73 16.83
CA ASP A 127 -11.55 29.00 17.20
C ASP A 127 -10.33 28.85 18.13
N PHE A 128 -9.95 27.63 18.53
CA PHE A 128 -8.88 27.40 19.52
C PHE A 128 -7.71 26.54 19.00
N LEU A 129 -7.93 25.65 18.02
CA LEU A 129 -6.83 24.84 17.46
C LEU A 129 -5.83 25.71 16.69
N PRO A 130 -4.52 25.50 16.87
CA PRO A 130 -3.49 26.12 16.03
C PRO A 130 -3.65 25.78 14.55
N GLU A 131 -3.46 26.78 13.69
CA GLU A 131 -3.52 26.64 12.23
C GLU A 131 -2.12 26.40 11.62
N PRO A 132 -2.00 25.65 10.50
CA PRO A 132 -3.09 24.89 9.88
C PRO A 132 -3.43 23.63 10.66
N ILE A 133 -4.71 23.27 10.67
CA ILE A 133 -5.14 21.92 11.05
C ILE A 133 -4.78 20.97 9.89
N TRP A 134 -4.26 19.80 10.19
CA TRP A 134 -3.95 18.79 9.17
C TRP A 134 -5.14 17.87 8.98
N LEU A 135 -5.79 17.93 7.80
CA LEU A 135 -6.83 16.99 7.42
C LEU A 135 -6.19 15.81 6.69
N GLU A 136 -6.09 14.66 7.34
CA GLU A 136 -5.53 13.45 6.74
C GLU A 136 -6.59 12.71 5.93
N LEU A 137 -6.23 12.35 4.68
CA LEU A 137 -7.09 11.67 3.72
C LEU A 137 -6.34 10.51 3.03
N LYS A 138 -6.88 9.29 3.14
CA LYS A 138 -6.40 8.08 2.44
C LYS A 138 -6.45 8.24 0.92
N PHE A 139 -5.33 7.97 0.25
CA PHE A 139 -5.20 8.05 -1.21
C PHE A 139 -5.37 6.67 -1.85
N ASN A 140 -6.38 6.51 -2.72
CA ASN A 140 -6.71 5.23 -3.37
C ASN A 140 -6.81 4.06 -2.38
N TRP A 141 -7.64 4.25 -1.34
CA TRP A 141 -7.65 3.39 -0.14
C TRP A 141 -6.27 3.38 0.53
N SER A 142 -5.59 2.24 0.54
CA SER A 142 -4.21 2.13 1.01
C SER A 142 -3.26 1.66 -0.11
N HIS A 143 -3.69 1.81 -1.37
CA HIS A 143 -2.99 1.42 -2.58
C HIS A 143 -2.57 2.66 -3.37
N ALA A 144 -1.86 3.58 -2.72
CA ALA A 144 -1.53 4.90 -3.30
C ALA A 144 -0.66 4.81 -4.56
N TYR A 145 -0.02 3.67 -4.76
CA TYR A 145 0.86 3.33 -5.87
C TYR A 145 0.12 2.72 -7.07
N SER A 146 -1.21 2.53 -6.96
CA SER A 146 -2.05 2.07 -8.07
C SER A 146 -2.11 3.06 -9.22
N THR A 147 -2.14 4.37 -8.96
CA THR A 147 -2.20 5.42 -9.97
C THR A 147 -1.93 6.77 -9.31
N PRO A 148 -1.28 7.73 -10.00
CA PRO A 148 -1.11 9.08 -9.47
C PRO A 148 -2.44 9.84 -9.35
N LYS A 149 -3.54 9.32 -9.91
CA LYS A 149 -4.86 9.97 -9.86
C LYS A 149 -5.66 9.46 -8.67
N LEU A 150 -6.34 10.37 -7.97
CA LEU A 150 -7.28 9.99 -6.93
C LEU A 150 -8.54 9.39 -7.57
N ARG A 151 -8.71 8.06 -7.45
CA ARG A 151 -9.82 7.28 -8.05
C ARG A 151 -10.83 6.81 -7.02
N ILE A 152 -10.37 6.49 -5.82
CA ILE A 152 -11.19 5.92 -4.74
C ILE A 152 -10.67 6.40 -3.39
N THR A 153 -11.55 6.49 -2.40
CA THR A 153 -11.16 6.69 -1.00
C THR A 153 -11.77 5.60 -0.14
N HIS A 154 -11.40 5.57 1.15
CA HIS A 154 -12.10 4.75 2.13
C HIS A 154 -13.62 4.98 2.00
N GLY A 155 -14.44 3.95 1.87
CA GLY A 155 -15.89 4.10 1.62
C GLY A 155 -16.34 4.20 0.16
N GLY A 156 -15.42 4.14 -0.82
CA GLY A 156 -15.73 3.95 -2.24
C GLY A 156 -15.48 5.15 -3.14
N ARG A 157 -16.08 5.14 -4.33
CA ARG A 157 -16.03 6.25 -5.30
C ARG A 157 -17.06 7.29 -4.89
N SER A 158 -16.62 8.47 -4.43
CA SER A 158 -17.51 9.57 -4.03
C SER A 158 -17.21 10.82 -4.85
N ASP A 159 -18.24 11.36 -5.50
CA ASP A 159 -18.25 12.66 -6.19
C ASP A 159 -18.07 13.83 -5.20
N LYS A 160 -18.47 13.62 -3.93
CA LYS A 160 -18.37 14.62 -2.86
C LYS A 160 -16.98 14.81 -2.29
N LEU A 161 -16.00 13.98 -2.66
CA LEU A 161 -14.66 14.07 -2.10
C LEU A 161 -14.03 15.46 -2.25
N THR A 162 -14.35 16.12 -3.37
CA THR A 162 -13.87 17.47 -3.64
C THR A 162 -14.37 18.50 -2.63
N GLU A 163 -15.46 18.26 -1.88
CA GLU A 163 -15.99 19.20 -0.89
C GLU A 163 -15.02 19.49 0.28
N TYR A 164 -14.04 18.60 0.52
CA TYR A 164 -12.95 18.85 1.48
C TYR A 164 -11.98 19.95 1.06
N TRP A 165 -11.96 20.38 -0.20
CA TRP A 165 -11.07 21.46 -0.67
C TRP A 165 -11.70 22.35 -1.74
N ASN A 166 -12.96 22.05 -2.05
CA ASN A 166 -13.95 22.64 -2.93
C ASN A 166 -15.09 23.40 -2.21
N PRO A 167 -15.03 24.67 -1.79
CA PRO A 167 -14.04 25.72 -2.07
C PRO A 167 -12.76 25.58 -1.23
N ASP A 168 -11.78 26.45 -1.48
CA ASP A 168 -10.50 26.50 -0.77
C ASP A 168 -10.65 26.40 0.77
N PRO A 169 -9.88 25.53 1.45
CA PRO A 169 -9.85 25.46 2.92
C PRO A 169 -9.42 26.77 3.57
N LYS A 170 -10.07 27.16 4.67
CA LYS A 170 -9.74 28.41 5.40
C LYS A 170 -8.58 28.27 6.38
N ASN A 171 -8.64 27.26 7.24
CA ASN A 171 -7.75 27.09 8.39
C ASN A 171 -7.10 25.68 8.46
N TYR A 172 -7.25 24.88 7.41
CA TYR A 172 -6.68 23.54 7.33
C TYR A 172 -5.98 23.30 5.99
N LYS A 173 -5.14 22.26 5.97
CA LYS A 173 -4.50 21.72 4.78
C LYS A 173 -4.76 20.23 4.71
N VAL A 174 -4.96 19.73 3.49
CA VAL A 174 -5.03 18.29 3.23
C VAL A 174 -3.63 17.69 3.34
N ALA A 175 -3.53 16.53 3.98
CA ALA A 175 -2.35 15.70 3.99
C ALA A 175 -2.71 14.29 3.47
N TRP A 176 -2.10 13.89 2.36
CA TRP A 176 -2.42 12.62 1.72
C TRP A 176 -1.78 11.46 2.47
N MET A 177 -2.56 10.46 2.86
CA MET A 177 -2.03 9.19 3.32
C MET A 177 -1.77 8.29 2.12
N ALA A 178 -0.50 8.29 1.68
CA ALA A 178 -0.02 7.54 0.54
C ALA A 178 0.69 6.26 1.03
N ARG A 179 -0.09 5.20 1.22
CA ARG A 179 0.38 3.94 1.77
C ARG A 179 0.96 3.00 0.73
N ASN A 180 1.99 2.26 1.14
CA ASN A 180 2.63 1.19 0.38
C ASN A 180 2.24 -0.20 0.93
N GLU A 181 0.95 -0.45 1.15
CA GLU A 181 0.48 -1.79 1.55
C GLU A 181 0.87 -2.87 0.52
N ASP A 182 0.97 -2.45 -0.75
CA ASP A 182 1.24 -3.33 -1.89
C ASP A 182 2.67 -3.88 -1.90
N PHE A 183 3.62 -3.17 -1.27
CA PHE A 183 5.03 -3.56 -1.23
C PHE A 183 5.76 -2.92 -0.05
N PHE A 184 6.48 -3.72 0.72
CA PHE A 184 7.27 -3.30 1.86
C PHE A 184 8.38 -4.29 2.25
N THR A 185 8.48 -5.46 1.60
CA THR A 185 9.59 -6.40 1.82
C THR A 185 10.69 -6.14 0.80
N LEU A 186 10.44 -6.16 -0.51
CA LEU A 186 11.46 -5.80 -1.50
C LEU A 186 11.79 -4.29 -1.48
N ARG A 187 13.05 -3.92 -1.75
CA ARG A 187 13.40 -2.51 -2.02
C ARG A 187 12.68 -2.02 -3.27
N TRP A 188 12.26 -0.75 -3.25
CA TRP A 188 11.52 -0.12 -4.34
C TRP A 188 12.04 1.29 -4.59
N ALA A 189 12.16 1.66 -5.86
CA ALA A 189 12.49 3.03 -6.26
C ALA A 189 11.95 3.34 -7.67
N GLN A 190 11.00 4.29 -7.73
CA GLN A 190 10.44 4.79 -8.97
C GLN A 190 10.23 6.32 -8.83
N PRO A 191 11.26 7.14 -9.12
CA PRO A 191 11.20 8.60 -8.92
C PRO A 191 10.11 9.28 -9.74
N ASP A 192 9.87 8.81 -10.97
CA ASP A 192 8.92 9.43 -11.90
C ASP A 192 7.48 9.31 -11.43
N PHE A 193 7.11 8.18 -10.83
CA PHE A 193 5.80 7.96 -10.22
C PHE A 193 5.56 8.97 -9.10
N ILE A 194 6.55 9.16 -8.21
CA ILE A 194 6.43 10.13 -7.11
C ILE A 194 6.29 11.55 -7.67
N ARG A 195 7.09 11.91 -8.70
CA ARG A 195 6.97 13.23 -9.37
C ARG A 195 5.61 13.44 -10.00
N GLU A 196 5.11 12.43 -10.73
CA GLU A 196 3.79 12.50 -11.37
C GLU A 196 2.68 12.60 -10.32
N HIS A 197 2.77 11.81 -9.25
CA HIS A 197 1.85 11.86 -8.12
C HIS A 197 1.84 13.25 -7.45
N ILE A 198 3.00 13.82 -7.16
CA ILE A 198 3.09 15.16 -6.57
C ILE A 198 2.59 16.24 -7.55
N LYS A 199 2.87 16.09 -8.85
CA LYS A 199 2.38 17.03 -9.86
C LYS A 199 0.85 17.02 -9.94
N GLU A 200 0.23 15.84 -9.89
CA GLU A 200 -1.22 15.69 -9.98
C GLU A 200 -1.92 16.15 -8.69
N ASN A 201 -1.31 15.94 -7.52
CA ASN A 201 -1.98 16.10 -6.23
C ASN A 201 -1.40 17.21 -5.33
N GLY A 202 -0.31 17.87 -5.72
CA GLY A 202 0.39 18.92 -4.98
C GLY A 202 -0.26 20.30 -5.12
N HIS A 203 -1.56 20.40 -4.84
CA HIS A 203 -2.30 21.65 -4.92
C HIS A 203 -2.00 22.59 -3.75
N TYR A 204 -2.33 23.89 -3.87
CA TYR A 204 -2.08 24.89 -2.82
C TYR A 204 -2.77 24.56 -1.49
N TYR A 205 -3.86 23.78 -1.48
CA TYR A 205 -4.58 23.34 -0.28
C TYR A 205 -3.97 22.10 0.37
N VAL A 206 -3.00 21.45 -0.29
CA VAL A 206 -2.27 20.30 0.24
C VAL A 206 -1.03 20.80 0.96
N GLY A 207 -0.74 20.26 2.14
CA GLY A 207 0.41 20.69 2.93
C GLY A 207 1.28 19.55 3.45
N GLY A 208 1.02 18.30 3.07
CA GLY A 208 1.91 17.20 3.41
C GLY A 208 1.42 15.83 2.99
N TYR A 209 2.16 14.83 3.44
CA TYR A 209 1.94 13.42 3.15
C TYR A 209 2.24 12.57 4.38
N PHE A 210 1.49 11.48 4.55
CA PHE A 210 1.85 10.35 5.40
C PHE A 210 2.33 9.24 4.48
N ILE A 211 3.60 8.86 4.63
CA ILE A 211 4.26 7.84 3.82
C ILE A 211 4.57 6.63 4.72
N GLY A 212 4.19 5.43 4.28
CA GLY A 212 4.42 4.18 5.02
C GLY A 212 3.22 3.24 4.94
N SER A 213 3.37 2.03 5.49
CA SER A 213 2.38 0.97 5.43
C SER A 213 1.78 0.72 6.82
N GLU A 214 0.51 0.29 6.89
CA GLU A 214 -0.10 -0.26 8.11
C GLU A 214 0.26 -1.75 8.29
N CYS A 215 0.50 -2.48 7.19
CA CYS A 215 1.02 -3.85 7.22
C CYS A 215 2.49 -3.95 7.66
N PHE A 216 3.23 -2.84 7.68
CA PHE A 216 4.67 -2.87 7.94
C PHE A 216 5.15 -1.69 8.78
N ILE A 217 5.62 -2.00 9.98
CA ILE A 217 6.29 -1.04 10.83
C ILE A 217 7.77 -1.03 10.44
N PRO A 218 8.36 0.12 10.05
CA PRO A 218 9.76 0.20 9.64
C PRO A 218 10.73 0.14 10.83
N ALA A 219 10.50 -0.76 11.78
CA ALA A 219 11.33 -1.02 12.95
C ALA A 219 12.30 -2.17 12.65
N TYR A 220 12.49 -3.10 13.58
CA TYR A 220 13.40 -4.23 13.40
C TYR A 220 13.07 -5.02 12.13
N ASP A 221 14.05 -5.19 11.23
CA ASP A 221 13.83 -5.95 9.99
C ASP A 221 13.77 -7.45 10.29
N TYR A 222 12.57 -8.02 10.22
CA TYR A 222 12.34 -9.44 10.45
C TYR A 222 12.32 -10.27 9.16
N SER A 223 12.39 -9.65 7.98
CA SER A 223 12.25 -10.37 6.70
C SER A 223 13.58 -10.98 6.22
N HIS A 224 14.72 -10.39 6.61
CA HIS A 224 16.04 -10.83 6.14
C HIS A 224 16.68 -11.89 7.05
N SER A 225 17.34 -12.86 6.42
CA SER A 225 18.13 -13.87 7.11
C SER A 225 19.30 -13.25 7.87
N ARG A 226 19.38 -13.56 9.17
CA ARG A 226 20.47 -13.11 10.06
C ARG A 226 21.74 -13.94 9.91
N GLU A 227 21.64 -15.11 9.29
CA GLU A 227 22.77 -16.00 9.04
C GLU A 227 23.54 -15.60 7.77
N SER A 228 23.05 -14.62 7.02
CA SER A 228 23.74 -14.15 5.83
C SER A 228 24.81 -13.13 6.19
N ASP A 229 26.02 -13.34 5.66
CA ASP A 229 27.21 -12.48 5.82
C ASP A 229 27.01 -11.02 5.34
N HIS A 230 25.85 -10.75 4.76
CA HIS A 230 25.47 -9.55 4.03
C HIS A 230 24.51 -8.63 4.81
N PHE A 231 23.99 -9.08 5.96
CA PHE A 231 23.07 -8.32 6.79
C PHE A 231 23.81 -7.25 7.62
N GLN A 232 23.66 -5.96 7.24
CA GLN A 232 24.41 -4.83 7.85
C GLN A 232 23.54 -3.73 8.47
N TRP A 233 22.21 -3.92 8.51
CA TRP A 233 21.28 -2.97 9.13
C TRP A 233 20.60 -3.62 10.32
N SER A 234 19.90 -2.86 11.16
CA SER A 234 19.01 -3.41 12.19
C SER A 234 17.56 -3.13 11.88
N TYR A 235 17.30 -1.98 11.28
CA TYR A 235 15.97 -1.47 11.06
C TYR A 235 15.62 -1.46 9.57
N ALA A 236 14.37 -1.80 9.28
CA ALA A 236 13.82 -1.76 7.94
C ALA A 236 13.97 -0.38 7.27
N PHE A 237 13.88 0.73 8.00
CA PHE A 237 14.10 2.05 7.37
C PHE A 237 15.52 2.22 6.80
N GLU A 238 16.52 1.51 7.34
CA GLU A 238 17.90 1.55 6.85
C GLU A 238 18.05 0.79 5.54
N LYS A 239 17.33 -0.34 5.42
CA LYS A 239 17.19 -1.11 4.19
C LYS A 239 16.44 -0.31 3.12
N HIS A 240 15.30 0.26 3.48
CA HIS A 240 14.44 1.04 2.59
C HIS A 240 14.88 2.53 2.50
N TRP A 241 16.16 2.84 2.75
CA TRP A 241 16.66 4.22 2.80
C TRP A 241 16.34 5.02 1.52
N LEU A 242 16.42 4.38 0.35
CA LEU A 242 16.18 5.03 -0.93
C LEU A 242 14.70 5.44 -1.08
N TYR A 243 13.76 4.60 -0.63
CA TYR A 243 12.33 4.92 -0.60
C TYR A 243 12.05 6.20 0.22
N TYR A 244 12.59 6.28 1.45
CA TYR A 244 12.43 7.46 2.29
C TYR A 244 13.15 8.69 1.73
N MET A 245 14.32 8.51 1.12
CA MET A 245 15.04 9.60 0.48
C MET A 245 14.28 10.16 -0.73
N LEU A 246 13.71 9.30 -1.58
CA LEU A 246 12.92 9.71 -2.74
C LEU A 246 11.75 10.58 -2.32
N TRP A 247 10.91 10.08 -1.41
CA TRP A 247 9.78 10.85 -0.89
C TRP A 247 10.25 12.14 -0.21
N GLY A 248 11.24 12.09 0.67
CA GLY A 248 11.72 13.27 1.38
C GLY A 248 12.26 14.37 0.46
N ARG A 249 13.06 14.00 -0.56
CA ARG A 249 13.62 14.96 -1.51
C ARG A 249 12.57 15.50 -2.49
N LEU A 250 11.70 14.65 -3.02
CA LEU A 250 10.70 15.06 -4.01
C LEU A 250 9.55 15.85 -3.37
N LEU A 251 9.20 15.59 -2.12
CA LEU A 251 8.26 16.44 -1.37
C LEU A 251 8.86 17.82 -1.06
N PHE A 252 10.18 17.90 -0.84
CA PHE A 252 10.86 19.18 -0.64
C PHE A 252 10.98 19.98 -1.96
N ASP A 253 11.43 19.31 -3.03
CA ASP A 253 11.54 19.88 -4.37
C ASP A 253 11.24 18.79 -5.43
N PRO A 254 10.05 18.83 -6.08
CA PRO A 254 9.67 17.87 -7.10
C PRO A 254 10.57 17.89 -8.35
N LEU A 255 11.36 18.96 -8.54
CA LEU A 255 12.33 19.09 -9.63
C LEU A 255 13.69 18.46 -9.31
N THR A 256 13.87 17.89 -8.11
CA THR A 256 15.11 17.18 -7.74
C THR A 256 15.46 16.15 -8.82
N PRO A 257 16.62 16.27 -9.48
CA PRO A 257 16.98 15.40 -10.61
C PRO A 257 17.42 14.01 -10.13
N ASP A 258 17.27 13.02 -11.01
CA ASP A 258 17.69 11.63 -10.74
C ASP A 258 19.16 11.49 -10.34
N GLU A 259 20.00 12.41 -10.79
CA GLU A 259 21.42 12.47 -10.45
C GLU A 259 21.66 12.54 -8.94
N VAL A 260 20.77 13.17 -8.17
CA VAL A 260 20.88 13.21 -6.70
C VAL A 260 20.71 11.82 -6.08
N PHE A 261 19.78 11.02 -6.61
CA PHE A 261 19.53 9.66 -6.12
C PHE A 261 20.61 8.70 -6.60
N ALA A 262 21.04 8.83 -7.86
CA ALA A 262 22.13 8.06 -8.44
C ALA A 262 23.44 8.28 -7.69
N GLN A 263 23.76 9.52 -7.30
CA GLN A 263 24.96 9.82 -6.52
C GLN A 263 24.96 9.18 -5.13
N GLU A 264 23.81 9.10 -4.44
CA GLU A 264 23.73 8.42 -3.14
C GLU A 264 23.86 6.90 -3.27
N LEU A 265 23.29 6.30 -4.32
CA LEU A 265 23.55 4.90 -4.67
C LEU A 265 25.04 4.69 -4.96
N GLY A 266 25.64 5.57 -5.76
CA GLY A 266 27.06 5.52 -6.11
C GLY A 266 27.98 5.72 -4.89
N ARG A 267 27.57 6.54 -3.92
CA ARG A 267 28.30 6.72 -2.66
C ARG A 267 28.31 5.45 -1.81
N ARG A 268 27.22 4.67 -1.82
CA ARG A 268 27.10 3.43 -1.06
C ARG A 268 27.74 2.24 -1.78
N TYR A 269 27.60 2.16 -3.10
CA TYR A 269 27.86 0.94 -3.87
C TYR A 269 28.90 1.12 -4.98
N GLY A 270 29.60 2.26 -5.02
CA GLY A 270 30.59 2.60 -6.03
C GLY A 270 30.02 3.55 -7.09
N GLN A 271 30.75 4.64 -7.37
CA GLN A 271 30.25 5.75 -8.20
C GLN A 271 29.76 5.32 -9.59
N ALA A 272 30.45 4.36 -10.21
CA ALA A 272 30.06 3.82 -11.51
C ALA A 272 28.71 3.05 -11.49
N ASN A 273 28.29 2.56 -10.32
CA ASN A 273 27.10 1.73 -10.17
C ASN A 273 25.84 2.56 -9.88
N GLY A 274 25.99 3.81 -9.44
CA GLY A 274 24.88 4.63 -8.95
C GLY A 274 23.76 4.86 -9.98
N ARG A 275 24.14 5.27 -11.20
CA ARG A 275 23.19 5.52 -12.28
C ARG A 275 22.55 4.22 -12.81
N PRO A 276 23.31 3.16 -13.14
CA PRO A 276 22.72 1.87 -13.52
C PRO A 276 21.75 1.29 -12.46
N LEU A 277 22.08 1.39 -11.17
CA LEU A 277 21.20 0.90 -10.09
C LEU A 277 19.87 1.65 -10.05
N LEU A 278 19.90 2.98 -10.15
CA LEU A 278 18.67 3.78 -10.13
C LEU A 278 17.77 3.46 -11.33
N GLU A 279 18.38 3.34 -12.52
CA GLU A 279 17.66 3.01 -13.75
C GLU A 279 17.08 1.59 -13.68
N ALA A 280 17.84 0.62 -13.17
CA ALA A 280 17.39 -0.76 -12.99
C ALA A 280 16.21 -0.84 -12.00
N TYR A 281 16.33 -0.19 -10.84
CA TYR A 281 15.22 -0.06 -9.90
C TYR A 281 13.99 0.56 -10.55
N SER A 282 14.14 1.69 -11.24
CA SER A 282 13.04 2.43 -11.85
C SER A 282 12.33 1.64 -12.96
N ALA A 283 13.04 0.73 -13.62
CA ALA A 283 12.50 -0.14 -14.64
C ALA A 283 11.63 -1.25 -14.03
N VAL A 284 12.15 -1.97 -13.03
CA VAL A 284 11.48 -3.15 -12.43
C VAL A 284 10.41 -2.77 -11.39
N SER A 285 10.58 -1.63 -10.71
CA SER A 285 9.64 -1.11 -9.70
C SER A 285 8.29 -0.67 -10.28
N LYS A 286 8.10 -0.77 -11.60
CA LYS A 286 6.81 -0.59 -12.26
C LYS A 286 5.88 -1.79 -12.10
N MET A 287 6.42 -2.98 -11.81
CA MET A 287 5.63 -4.20 -11.57
C MET A 287 4.51 -3.98 -10.54
N PRO A 288 4.77 -3.51 -9.31
CA PRO A 288 3.71 -3.36 -8.31
C PRO A 288 2.68 -2.31 -8.73
N LEU A 289 3.11 -1.25 -9.42
CA LEU A 289 2.22 -0.20 -9.95
C LEU A 289 1.27 -0.77 -11.01
N ALA A 290 1.81 -1.61 -11.91
CA ALA A 290 1.05 -2.25 -12.97
C ALA A 290 -0.01 -3.21 -12.42
N LEU A 291 0.34 -4.02 -11.42
CA LEU A 291 -0.61 -4.92 -10.78
C LEU A 291 -1.70 -4.11 -10.06
N ALA A 292 -1.31 -3.13 -9.24
CA ALA A 292 -2.26 -2.28 -8.52
C ALA A 292 -3.14 -1.42 -9.44
N SER A 293 -2.67 -1.04 -10.65
CA SER A 293 -3.48 -0.35 -11.67
C SER A 293 -4.53 -1.25 -12.31
N SER A 294 -4.15 -2.50 -12.58
CA SER A 294 -4.91 -3.44 -13.42
C SER A 294 -5.83 -4.38 -12.63
N PHE A 295 -5.73 -4.36 -11.30
CA PHE A 295 -6.52 -5.19 -10.40
C PHE A 295 -7.43 -4.34 -9.50
N LEU A 296 -8.65 -4.80 -9.23
CA LEU A 296 -9.59 -4.08 -8.39
C LEU A 296 -9.23 -4.24 -6.91
N THR A 297 -8.91 -3.15 -6.25
CA THR A 297 -8.69 -3.10 -4.79
C THR A 297 -9.75 -2.25 -4.12
N LEU A 298 -10.35 -2.77 -3.04
CA LEU A 298 -11.52 -2.15 -2.39
C LEU A 298 -11.35 -1.99 -0.86
N TRP A 299 -10.23 -2.42 -0.29
CA TRP A 299 -9.95 -2.32 1.14
C TRP A 299 -8.43 -2.40 1.41
N ASP A 300 -7.98 -2.00 2.60
CA ASP A 300 -6.58 -1.72 2.94
C ASP A 300 -5.63 -2.89 2.65
N PHE A 301 -6.03 -4.10 3.00
CA PHE A 301 -5.19 -5.30 2.90
C PHE A 301 -5.53 -6.17 1.68
N THR A 302 -6.18 -5.59 0.67
CA THR A 302 -6.71 -6.37 -0.47
C THR A 302 -5.67 -6.71 -1.53
N LEU A 303 -4.47 -6.17 -1.46
CA LEU A 303 -3.41 -6.43 -2.43
C LEU A 303 -2.03 -6.45 -1.75
N TYR A 304 -1.19 -7.41 -2.16
CA TYR A 304 0.24 -7.47 -1.85
C TYR A 304 0.98 -7.95 -3.09
N ALA A 305 1.60 -7.01 -3.79
CA ALA A 305 2.14 -7.23 -5.13
C ALA A 305 3.37 -8.14 -5.15
N GLU A 306 4.18 -8.11 -4.10
CA GLU A 306 5.39 -8.93 -4.00
C GLU A 306 5.08 -10.42 -3.97
N GLY A 307 3.96 -10.80 -3.35
CA GLY A 307 3.48 -12.18 -3.32
C GLY A 307 2.49 -12.52 -4.44
N PHE A 308 2.15 -11.56 -5.29
CA PHE A 308 1.05 -11.66 -6.25
C PHE A 308 -0.27 -12.06 -5.56
N LEU A 309 -0.56 -11.43 -4.42
CA LEU A 309 -1.67 -11.78 -3.55
C LEU A 309 -2.79 -10.74 -3.55
N SER A 310 -4.03 -11.20 -3.44
CA SER A 310 -5.21 -10.42 -3.13
C SER A 310 -6.13 -11.18 -2.19
N THR A 311 -6.78 -10.46 -1.27
CA THR A 311 -7.79 -11.02 -0.37
C THR A 311 -9.10 -10.26 -0.53
N ASP A 312 -10.22 -10.92 -0.28
CA ASP A 312 -11.51 -10.24 -0.20
C ASP A 312 -11.75 -9.66 1.21
N THR A 313 -12.94 -9.10 1.42
CA THR A 313 -13.36 -8.56 2.73
C THR A 313 -13.64 -9.66 3.77
N SER A 314 -13.62 -10.95 3.40
CA SER A 314 -13.96 -12.08 4.24
C SER A 314 -12.73 -12.69 4.92
N GLY A 315 -11.88 -11.83 5.48
CA GLY A 315 -10.77 -12.23 6.35
C GLY A 315 -9.59 -12.90 5.63
N TYR A 316 -8.51 -13.07 6.38
CA TYR A 316 -7.29 -13.75 5.94
C TYR A 316 -7.65 -15.15 5.43
N ASN A 317 -7.62 -15.33 4.11
CA ASN A 317 -8.24 -16.45 3.38
C ASN A 317 -7.51 -17.80 3.51
N SER A 318 -6.91 -18.08 4.67
CA SER A 318 -6.26 -19.36 5.00
C SER A 318 -5.26 -19.82 3.93
N GLY A 319 -4.54 -18.88 3.31
CA GLY A 319 -3.53 -19.16 2.29
C GLY A 319 -4.04 -19.16 0.84
N LYS A 320 -5.33 -18.91 0.60
CA LYS A 320 -5.91 -18.73 -0.75
C LYS A 320 -5.87 -17.27 -1.21
N ALA A 321 -4.78 -16.58 -0.91
CA ALA A 321 -4.58 -15.18 -1.28
C ALA A 321 -3.95 -15.01 -2.64
N PHE A 322 -3.52 -16.08 -3.31
CA PHE A 322 -2.87 -15.94 -4.60
C PHE A 322 -3.85 -15.44 -5.65
N ILE A 323 -3.46 -14.42 -6.41
CA ILE A 323 -4.23 -13.97 -7.57
C ILE A 323 -4.06 -15.02 -8.66
N SER A 324 -5.05 -15.89 -8.83
CA SER A 324 -5.06 -16.92 -9.86
C SER A 324 -5.30 -16.32 -11.27
N LEU A 325 -5.13 -17.14 -12.31
CA LEU A 325 -5.54 -16.77 -13.66
C LEU A 325 -7.04 -16.48 -13.70
N GLU A 326 -7.85 -17.28 -13.01
CA GLU A 326 -9.30 -17.07 -12.90
C GLU A 326 -9.63 -15.70 -12.29
N ASP A 327 -8.91 -15.27 -11.25
CA ASP A 327 -9.09 -13.95 -10.65
C ASP A 327 -8.76 -12.83 -11.63
N LEU A 328 -7.67 -12.94 -12.39
CA LEU A 328 -7.31 -11.96 -13.43
C LEU A 328 -8.34 -11.87 -14.57
N LEU A 329 -9.00 -12.97 -14.91
CA LEU A 329 -10.08 -12.97 -15.91
C LEU A 329 -11.34 -12.28 -15.38
N ASN A 330 -11.59 -12.39 -14.08
CA ASN A 330 -12.81 -11.89 -13.44
C ASN A 330 -12.69 -10.47 -12.87
N THR A 331 -11.47 -9.98 -12.62
CA THR A 331 -11.23 -8.65 -12.04
C THR A 331 -11.47 -7.51 -13.04
N LYS A 332 -11.48 -6.28 -12.51
CA LYS A 332 -11.50 -5.05 -13.30
C LYS A 332 -10.37 -4.12 -12.87
N PRO A 333 -9.78 -3.33 -13.77
CA PRO A 333 -8.81 -2.32 -13.37
C PRO A 333 -9.42 -1.24 -12.48
N ILE A 334 -8.65 -0.79 -11.49
CA ILE A 334 -8.99 0.42 -10.72
C ILE A 334 -8.81 1.69 -11.58
N GLU A 335 -7.80 1.68 -12.46
CA GLU A 335 -7.52 2.76 -13.39
C GLU A 335 -8.33 2.60 -14.68
N SER A 336 -9.24 3.54 -14.90
CA SER A 336 -10.16 3.58 -16.04
C SER A 336 -9.51 3.53 -17.43
N THR A 337 -8.24 3.91 -17.54
CA THR A 337 -7.50 3.84 -18.81
C THR A 337 -6.95 2.44 -19.12
N TYR A 338 -7.11 1.47 -18.22
CA TYR A 338 -6.69 0.08 -18.42
C TYR A 338 -7.91 -0.76 -18.81
N LEU A 339 -7.74 -1.68 -19.76
CA LEU A 339 -8.75 -2.69 -20.08
C LEU A 339 -8.54 -3.96 -19.26
N SER A 340 -9.62 -4.54 -18.76
CA SER A 340 -9.61 -5.91 -18.26
C SER A 340 -9.33 -6.89 -19.42
N ILE A 341 -8.93 -8.12 -19.09
CA ILE A 341 -8.72 -9.17 -20.11
C ILE A 341 -10.01 -9.42 -20.90
N ARG A 342 -11.15 -9.52 -20.20
CA ARG A 342 -12.47 -9.68 -20.82
C ARG A 342 -12.84 -8.52 -21.73
N ASP A 343 -12.69 -7.28 -21.27
CA ASP A 343 -13.06 -6.12 -22.07
C ASP A 343 -12.17 -6.00 -23.32
N TYR A 344 -10.89 -6.34 -23.20
CA TYR A 344 -9.98 -6.38 -24.34
C TYR A 344 -10.37 -7.45 -25.37
N VAL A 345 -10.65 -8.67 -24.93
CA VAL A 345 -11.07 -9.76 -25.83
C VAL A 345 -12.42 -9.45 -26.48
N ASN A 346 -13.40 -8.96 -25.72
CA ASN A 346 -14.70 -8.55 -26.24
C ASN A 346 -14.57 -7.48 -27.33
N ARG A 347 -13.76 -6.44 -27.08
CA ARG A 347 -13.48 -5.39 -28.08
C ARG A 347 -12.83 -5.98 -29.33
N LYS A 348 -11.85 -6.87 -29.17
CA LYS A 348 -11.18 -7.54 -30.29
C LYS A 348 -12.16 -8.36 -31.13
N MET A 349 -13.06 -9.11 -30.48
CA MET A 349 -14.10 -9.91 -31.16
C MET A 349 -15.11 -9.04 -31.93
N ASN A 350 -15.46 -7.89 -31.35
CA ASN A 350 -16.39 -6.93 -31.96
C ASN A 350 -15.73 -5.95 -32.94
N GLN A 351 -14.40 -6.06 -33.15
CA GLN A 351 -13.62 -5.10 -33.96
C GLN A 351 -13.73 -3.65 -33.45
N GLU A 352 -13.90 -3.49 -32.14
CA GLU A 352 -13.93 -2.19 -31.48
C GLU A 352 -12.51 -1.68 -31.22
N SER A 353 -12.33 -0.36 -31.30
CA SER A 353 -11.03 0.26 -31.04
C SER A 353 -10.59 0.09 -29.59
N THR A 354 -9.28 -0.13 -29.39
CA THR A 354 -8.59 -0.07 -28.10
C THR A 354 -7.76 1.21 -27.95
N GLU A 355 -7.87 2.15 -28.88
CA GLU A 355 -7.19 3.44 -28.84
C GLU A 355 -7.55 4.21 -27.55
N GLY A 356 -6.53 4.79 -26.91
CA GLY A 356 -6.67 5.51 -25.64
C GLY A 356 -6.66 4.61 -24.40
N PHE A 357 -6.62 3.28 -24.56
CA PHE A 357 -6.49 2.35 -23.45
C PHE A 357 -5.12 1.67 -23.39
N VAL A 358 -4.71 1.29 -22.18
CA VAL A 358 -3.66 0.30 -21.93
C VAL A 358 -4.31 -1.08 -21.98
N THR A 359 -3.99 -1.85 -23.02
CA THR A 359 -4.46 -3.25 -23.15
C THR A 359 -3.62 -4.20 -22.28
N PRO A 360 -4.16 -5.38 -21.91
CA PRO A 360 -3.38 -6.42 -21.22
C PRO A 360 -2.11 -6.83 -21.95
N ILE A 361 -2.12 -6.86 -23.29
CA ILE A 361 -0.94 -7.19 -24.10
C ILE A 361 0.11 -6.08 -24.05
N GLN A 362 -0.29 -4.81 -24.16
CA GLN A 362 0.64 -3.69 -24.01
C GLN A 362 1.22 -3.60 -22.60
N LEU A 363 0.42 -3.94 -21.58
CA LEU A 363 0.89 -4.03 -20.20
C LEU A 363 1.94 -5.13 -20.05
N ALA A 364 1.70 -6.32 -20.60
CA ALA A 364 2.67 -7.42 -20.62
C ALA A 364 3.98 -7.03 -21.32
N GLU A 365 3.91 -6.40 -22.50
CA GLU A 365 5.10 -5.91 -23.20
C GLU A 365 5.88 -4.86 -22.39
N THR A 366 5.17 -3.99 -21.67
CA THR A 366 5.80 -2.94 -20.84
C THR A 366 6.55 -3.56 -19.66
N LEU A 367 5.93 -4.55 -19.01
CA LEU A 367 6.53 -5.29 -17.90
C LEU A 367 7.76 -6.07 -18.37
N GLU A 368 7.63 -6.85 -19.45
CA GLU A 368 8.74 -7.64 -20.01
C GLU A 368 9.92 -6.76 -20.41
N LYS A 369 9.68 -5.66 -21.14
CA LYS A 369 10.74 -4.71 -21.52
C LYS A 369 11.40 -4.07 -20.30
N GLY A 370 10.61 -3.71 -19.28
CA GLY A 370 11.14 -3.16 -18.03
C GLY A 370 12.00 -4.15 -17.26
N SER A 371 11.53 -5.39 -17.12
CA SER A 371 12.25 -6.48 -16.47
C SER A 371 13.55 -6.81 -17.21
N GLN A 372 13.50 -6.95 -18.53
CA GLN A 372 14.67 -7.21 -19.36
C GLN A 372 15.71 -6.11 -19.25
N HIS A 373 15.28 -4.85 -19.35
CA HIS A 373 16.17 -3.70 -19.20
C HIS A 373 16.81 -3.63 -17.81
N GLY A 374 16.04 -3.92 -16.76
CA GLY A 374 16.55 -4.01 -15.39
C GLY A 374 17.67 -5.04 -15.27
N LEU A 375 17.47 -6.26 -15.77
CA LEU A 375 18.49 -7.32 -15.73
C LEU A 375 19.72 -7.00 -16.60
N GLU A 376 19.53 -6.38 -17.77
CA GLU A 376 20.63 -5.91 -18.62
C GLU A 376 21.50 -4.89 -17.88
N LEU A 377 20.89 -3.91 -17.21
CA LEU A 377 21.62 -2.95 -16.39
C LEU A 377 22.37 -3.63 -15.24
N LEU A 378 21.76 -4.62 -14.57
CA LEU A 378 22.44 -5.38 -13.52
C LEU A 378 23.68 -6.12 -14.02
N SER A 379 23.64 -6.67 -15.24
CA SER A 379 24.78 -7.36 -15.84
C SER A 379 25.96 -6.42 -16.14
N SER A 380 25.70 -5.12 -16.26
CA SER A 380 26.72 -4.09 -16.50
C SER A 380 27.35 -3.55 -15.21
N ILE A 381 26.75 -3.82 -14.05
CA ILE A 381 27.23 -3.37 -12.75
C ILE A 381 28.42 -4.25 -12.34
N ALA A 382 29.56 -3.60 -12.09
CA ALA A 382 30.75 -4.31 -11.63
C ALA A 382 30.45 -5.01 -10.30
N ASP A 383 30.72 -6.32 -10.25
CA ASP A 383 30.76 -7.10 -9.02
C ASP A 383 32.01 -6.71 -8.22
N HIS A 384 31.98 -5.51 -7.67
CA HIS A 384 32.82 -5.19 -6.52
C HIS A 384 32.11 -5.83 -5.34
N ASP A 385 32.62 -6.98 -4.89
CA ASP A 385 32.13 -7.87 -3.84
C ASP A 385 31.84 -7.15 -2.51
N THR A 386 30.84 -6.27 -2.49
CA THR A 386 30.26 -5.74 -1.26
C THR A 386 28.99 -6.54 -1.01
N PRO A 387 28.91 -7.25 0.13
CA PRO A 387 27.75 -8.04 0.49
C PRO A 387 26.40 -7.29 0.41
N VAL A 388 26.41 -5.97 0.57
CA VAL A 388 25.18 -5.16 0.50
C VAL A 388 24.71 -4.93 -0.95
N LEU A 389 25.62 -4.75 -1.91
CA LEU A 389 25.25 -4.57 -3.32
C LEU A 389 24.56 -5.81 -3.90
N SER A 390 24.95 -7.02 -3.49
CA SER A 390 24.30 -8.24 -3.97
C SER A 390 22.82 -8.31 -3.62
N TYR A 391 22.39 -7.71 -2.51
CA TYR A 391 20.96 -7.64 -2.15
C TYR A 391 20.18 -6.58 -2.89
N GLU A 392 20.82 -5.45 -3.20
CA GLU A 392 20.20 -4.46 -4.08
C GLU A 392 19.93 -5.10 -5.45
N LYS A 393 20.92 -5.84 -5.98
CA LYS A 393 20.78 -6.63 -7.22
C LYS A 393 19.69 -7.70 -7.10
N ALA A 394 19.69 -8.47 -6.01
CA ALA A 394 18.72 -9.55 -5.80
C ALA A 394 17.26 -9.05 -5.69
N ASP A 395 17.02 -7.89 -5.05
CA ASP A 395 15.69 -7.28 -5.02
C ASP A 395 15.24 -6.79 -6.40
N ILE A 396 16.17 -6.27 -7.22
CA ILE A 396 15.89 -5.88 -8.61
C ILE A 396 15.57 -7.11 -9.46
N GLU A 397 16.33 -8.20 -9.30
CA GLU A 397 16.07 -9.49 -9.96
C GLU A 397 14.71 -10.07 -9.55
N ALA A 398 14.37 -10.04 -8.26
CA ALA A 398 13.07 -10.48 -7.76
C ALA A 398 11.92 -9.70 -8.43
N TRP A 399 12.02 -8.37 -8.49
CA TRP A 399 11.03 -7.56 -9.21
C TRP A 399 10.99 -7.85 -10.72
N ALA A 400 12.14 -8.10 -11.35
CA ALA A 400 12.20 -8.43 -12.77
C ALA A 400 11.48 -9.75 -13.05
N TYR A 401 11.74 -10.80 -12.27
CA TYR A 401 11.09 -12.10 -12.40
C TYR A 401 9.58 -12.03 -12.12
N LEU A 402 9.17 -11.24 -11.12
CA LEU A 402 7.76 -10.94 -10.90
C LEU A 402 7.11 -10.20 -12.09
N GLY A 403 7.84 -9.27 -12.72
CA GLY A 403 7.39 -8.57 -13.93
C GLY A 403 7.22 -9.50 -15.13
N PHE A 404 8.17 -10.41 -15.36
CA PHE A 404 8.06 -11.42 -16.41
C PHE A 404 6.91 -12.41 -16.14
N TYR A 405 6.80 -12.90 -14.90
CA TYR A 405 5.69 -13.75 -14.47
C TYR A 405 4.34 -13.11 -14.78
N PHE A 406 4.17 -11.85 -14.41
CA PHE A 406 2.92 -11.14 -14.64
C PHE A 406 2.66 -10.91 -16.14
N ALA A 407 3.68 -10.57 -16.91
CA ALA A 407 3.58 -10.41 -18.37
C ALA A 407 3.07 -11.70 -19.05
N ASP A 408 3.66 -12.84 -18.71
CA ASP A 408 3.27 -14.13 -19.28
C ASP A 408 1.88 -14.55 -18.81
N LYS A 409 1.53 -14.29 -17.55
CA LYS A 409 0.18 -14.56 -17.02
C LYS A 409 -0.90 -13.72 -17.70
N LEU A 410 -0.63 -12.46 -18.05
CA LEU A 410 -1.54 -11.62 -18.83
C LEU A 410 -1.75 -12.18 -20.24
N ARG A 411 -0.68 -12.64 -20.90
CA ARG A 411 -0.74 -13.27 -22.23
C ARG A 411 -1.53 -14.57 -22.19
N ALA A 412 -1.27 -15.42 -21.20
CA ALA A 412 -2.03 -16.64 -20.94
C ALA A 412 -3.52 -16.34 -20.76
N GLY A 413 -3.86 -15.33 -19.97
CA GLY A 413 -5.26 -14.95 -19.72
C GLY A 413 -5.98 -14.44 -20.96
N VAL A 414 -5.30 -13.65 -21.82
CA VAL A 414 -5.88 -13.23 -23.10
C VAL A 414 -6.15 -14.42 -24.02
N CYS A 415 -5.20 -15.34 -24.16
CA CYS A 415 -5.38 -16.57 -24.95
C CYS A 415 -6.52 -17.42 -24.39
N TYR A 416 -6.54 -17.64 -23.08
CA TYR A 416 -7.58 -18.46 -22.46
C TYR A 416 -8.98 -17.81 -22.56
N GLN A 417 -9.09 -16.50 -22.38
CA GLN A 417 -10.36 -15.80 -22.59
C GLN A 417 -10.81 -15.89 -24.06
N MET A 418 -9.89 -15.81 -25.03
CA MET A 418 -10.22 -16.03 -26.44
C MET A 418 -10.75 -17.45 -26.69
N TYR A 419 -10.14 -18.46 -26.08
CA TYR A 419 -10.66 -19.83 -26.11
C TYR A 419 -12.07 -19.93 -25.52
N LEU A 420 -12.34 -19.29 -24.39
CA LEU A 420 -13.68 -19.30 -23.78
C LEU A 420 -14.75 -18.67 -24.69
N GLU A 421 -14.42 -17.62 -25.44
CA GLU A 421 -15.36 -16.96 -26.36
C GLU A 421 -15.54 -17.69 -27.70
N THR A 422 -14.50 -18.37 -28.20
CA THR A 422 -14.49 -18.92 -29.58
C THR A 422 -14.55 -20.44 -29.65
N GLY A 423 -14.12 -21.15 -28.60
CA GLY A 423 -13.88 -22.58 -28.61
C GLY A 423 -12.64 -23.01 -29.41
N ASP A 424 -11.79 -22.08 -29.86
CA ASP A 424 -10.57 -22.40 -30.61
C ASP A 424 -9.50 -23.01 -29.68
N GLU A 425 -9.35 -24.33 -29.76
CA GLU A 425 -8.40 -25.09 -28.96
C GLU A 425 -6.95 -24.62 -29.11
N SER A 426 -6.57 -23.99 -30.23
CA SER A 426 -5.23 -23.43 -30.39
C SER A 426 -4.93 -22.31 -29.40
N GLU A 427 -5.94 -21.51 -29.03
CA GLU A 427 -5.81 -20.46 -28.03
C GLU A 427 -5.66 -21.05 -26.62
N ARG A 428 -6.29 -22.19 -26.33
CA ARG A 428 -6.04 -22.92 -25.07
C ARG A 428 -4.61 -23.44 -24.99
N GLN A 429 -4.09 -23.99 -26.09
CA GLN A 429 -2.68 -24.45 -26.15
C GLN A 429 -1.69 -23.28 -26.01
N ASN A 430 -1.98 -22.13 -26.61
CA ASN A 430 -1.17 -20.91 -26.42
C ASN A 430 -1.19 -20.45 -24.96
N ALA A 431 -2.36 -20.50 -24.29
CA ALA A 431 -2.45 -20.18 -22.87
C ALA A 431 -1.56 -21.10 -22.01
N LEU A 432 -1.60 -22.41 -22.27
CA LEU A 432 -0.72 -23.39 -21.60
C LEU A 432 0.76 -23.10 -21.85
N GLN A 433 1.14 -22.77 -23.09
CA GLN A 433 2.52 -22.42 -23.44
C GLN A 433 3.03 -21.24 -22.60
N TRP A 434 2.22 -20.20 -22.39
CA TRP A 434 2.60 -19.04 -21.57
C TRP A 434 2.66 -19.36 -20.06
N LEU A 435 1.93 -20.37 -19.58
CA LEU A 435 1.98 -20.78 -18.17
C LEU A 435 3.15 -21.72 -17.88
N GLU A 436 3.48 -22.60 -18.83
CA GLU A 436 4.52 -23.61 -18.70
C GLU A 436 5.96 -23.06 -18.80
N SER A 437 6.95 -23.87 -18.43
CA SER A 437 8.35 -23.52 -18.65
C SER A 437 8.65 -23.41 -20.15
N PRO A 438 9.36 -22.36 -20.63
CA PRO A 438 10.24 -21.45 -19.90
C PRO A 438 9.61 -20.11 -19.48
N HIS A 439 8.28 -20.00 -19.43
CA HIS A 439 7.54 -18.77 -19.17
C HIS A 439 7.17 -18.63 -17.68
N ALA A 440 5.88 -18.45 -17.35
CA ALA A 440 5.43 -18.07 -16.02
C ALA A 440 6.00 -18.96 -14.90
N ILE A 441 5.97 -20.29 -15.05
CA ILE A 441 6.53 -21.20 -14.04
C ILE A 441 8.03 -20.95 -13.81
N LYS A 442 8.81 -20.79 -14.87
CA LYS A 442 10.25 -20.57 -14.75
C LYS A 442 10.55 -19.24 -14.06
N HIS A 443 9.82 -18.19 -14.40
CA HIS A 443 9.97 -16.89 -13.74
C HIS A 443 9.59 -16.92 -12.26
N TRP A 444 8.56 -17.69 -11.89
CA TRP A 444 8.24 -17.88 -10.47
C TRP A 444 9.31 -18.72 -9.74
N ASP A 445 9.89 -19.72 -10.41
CA ASP A 445 11.01 -20.49 -9.86
C ASP A 445 12.25 -19.64 -9.62
N ASP A 446 12.57 -18.76 -10.57
CA ASP A 446 13.71 -17.84 -10.46
C ASP A 446 13.50 -16.83 -9.32
N LEU A 447 12.26 -16.36 -9.15
CA LEU A 447 11.87 -15.53 -8.01
C LEU A 447 12.09 -16.28 -6.68
N ILE A 448 11.70 -17.55 -6.60
CA ILE A 448 11.94 -18.36 -5.40
C ILE A 448 13.43 -18.52 -5.13
N GLU A 449 14.22 -18.85 -6.16
CA GLU A 449 15.66 -19.04 -6.06
C GLU A 449 16.36 -17.78 -5.54
N VAL A 450 16.11 -16.63 -6.19
CA VAL A 450 16.78 -15.38 -5.82
C VAL A 450 16.39 -14.94 -4.41
N THR A 451 15.12 -15.04 -4.03
CA THR A 451 14.64 -14.58 -2.70
C THR A 451 15.04 -15.52 -1.57
N SER A 452 15.08 -16.84 -1.80
CA SER A 452 15.44 -17.83 -0.77
C SER A 452 16.89 -17.73 -0.31
N SER A 453 17.74 -16.99 -1.05
CA SER A 453 19.13 -16.76 -0.67
C SER A 453 19.28 -15.79 0.52
N HIS A 454 18.27 -14.97 0.82
CA HIS A 454 18.39 -13.89 1.80
C HIS A 454 17.11 -13.47 2.55
N TYR A 455 15.94 -13.85 2.07
CA TYR A 455 14.69 -13.71 2.82
C TYR A 455 14.35 -14.98 3.58
N VAL A 456 13.76 -14.81 4.76
CA VAL A 456 13.21 -15.91 5.57
C VAL A 456 11.70 -15.94 5.47
N GLU A 457 11.04 -16.93 6.05
CA GLU A 457 9.60 -16.87 6.21
C GLU A 457 9.23 -15.77 7.22
N GLN A 458 8.26 -14.92 6.88
CA GLN A 458 7.88 -13.77 7.71
C GLN A 458 6.37 -13.64 7.91
N PRO A 459 5.91 -13.04 9.02
CA PRO A 459 4.49 -12.71 9.17
C PRO A 459 4.06 -11.74 8.06
N LEU A 460 2.90 -12.03 7.47
CA LEU A 460 2.24 -11.18 6.49
C LEU A 460 0.77 -11.11 6.84
N MET A 461 0.24 -9.89 7.02
CA MET A 461 -1.14 -9.70 7.47
C MET A 461 -2.13 -10.44 6.56
N HIS A 462 -1.96 -10.36 5.23
CA HIS A 462 -2.79 -11.03 4.21
C HIS A 462 -2.96 -12.54 4.43
N LEU A 463 -2.05 -13.19 5.12
CA LEU A 463 -2.03 -14.63 5.37
C LEU A 463 -2.36 -15.03 6.81
N GLY A 464 -2.69 -14.06 7.66
CA GLY A 464 -2.97 -14.29 9.08
C GLY A 464 -1.78 -14.97 9.78
N ASN A 465 -1.98 -16.22 10.22
CA ASN A 465 -0.96 -16.97 10.95
C ASN A 465 0.02 -17.74 10.06
N THR A 466 -0.19 -17.78 8.75
CA THR A 466 0.70 -18.49 7.82
C THR A 466 1.86 -17.58 7.42
N PRO A 467 3.12 -17.94 7.74
CA PRO A 467 4.28 -17.16 7.31
C PRO A 467 4.38 -17.11 5.78
N PHE A 468 4.66 -15.92 5.26
CA PHE A 468 4.88 -15.69 3.84
C PHE A 468 6.27 -16.14 3.40
N SER A 469 6.32 -16.83 2.27
CA SER A 469 7.48 -16.93 1.38
C SER A 469 6.98 -17.08 -0.07
N TRP A 470 7.78 -16.71 -1.06
CA TRP A 470 7.43 -16.94 -2.47
C TRP A 470 7.25 -18.43 -2.79
N LYS A 471 8.02 -19.29 -2.13
CA LYS A 471 7.94 -20.75 -2.26
C LYS A 471 6.58 -21.31 -1.86
N LEU A 472 5.92 -20.71 -0.86
CA LEU A 472 4.60 -21.12 -0.39
C LEU A 472 3.55 -21.16 -1.52
N PHE A 473 3.63 -20.23 -2.47
CA PHE A 473 2.61 -20.07 -3.52
C PHE A 473 2.92 -20.85 -4.79
N ARG A 474 4.08 -21.52 -4.88
CA ARG A 474 4.45 -22.35 -6.03
C ARG A 474 3.35 -23.36 -6.43
N PRO A 475 2.65 -24.06 -5.51
CA PRO A 475 1.55 -24.94 -5.89
C PRO A 475 0.34 -24.22 -6.50
N GLN A 476 0.09 -22.96 -6.13
CA GLN A 476 -1.01 -22.16 -6.67
C GLN A 476 -0.67 -21.63 -8.08
N VAL A 477 0.61 -21.33 -8.35
CA VAL A 477 1.10 -21.06 -9.71
C VAL A 477 0.85 -22.24 -10.64
N LEU A 478 1.14 -23.47 -10.19
CA LEU A 478 0.83 -24.68 -10.96
C LEU A 478 -0.69 -24.89 -11.14
N GLY A 479 -1.49 -24.41 -10.19
CA GLY A 479 -2.95 -24.47 -10.26
C GLY A 479 -3.56 -23.72 -11.45
N ASP A 480 -2.86 -22.71 -12.00
CA ASP A 480 -3.31 -22.02 -13.21
C ASP A 480 -3.27 -22.95 -14.44
N ILE A 481 -2.33 -23.90 -14.51
CA ILE A 481 -2.30 -24.93 -15.55
C ILE A 481 -3.49 -25.89 -15.37
N ASP A 482 -3.70 -26.39 -14.15
CA ASP A 482 -4.82 -27.29 -13.84
C ASP A 482 -6.16 -26.65 -14.27
N PHE A 483 -6.32 -25.34 -13.99
CA PHE A 483 -7.47 -24.55 -14.40
C PHE A 483 -7.65 -24.50 -15.92
N VAL A 484 -6.61 -24.21 -16.69
CA VAL A 484 -6.67 -24.18 -18.17
C VAL A 484 -6.89 -25.58 -18.77
N CYS A 485 -6.33 -26.62 -18.15
CA CYS A 485 -6.53 -28.02 -18.54
C CYS A 485 -7.97 -28.50 -18.31
N GLY A 486 -8.74 -27.85 -17.44
CA GLY A 486 -10.09 -28.26 -17.05
C GLY A 486 -10.11 -29.35 -15.97
N GLU A 487 -8.98 -29.56 -15.28
CA GLU A 487 -8.89 -30.52 -14.19
C GLU A 487 -9.48 -29.88 -12.92
N LYS A 488 -10.77 -30.11 -12.67
CA LYS A 488 -11.33 -29.79 -11.36
C LYS A 488 -10.64 -30.67 -10.32
N LYS A 489 -9.85 -30.08 -9.43
CA LYS A 489 -9.50 -30.72 -8.16
C LYS A 489 -10.80 -31.00 -7.42
N GLU A 490 -11.21 -32.27 -7.38
CA GLU A 490 -12.12 -32.74 -6.35
C GLU A 490 -11.48 -32.35 -5.02
N ALA A 491 -12.05 -31.35 -4.36
CA ALA A 491 -11.61 -30.95 -3.04
C ALA A 491 -11.80 -32.17 -2.14
N SER A 492 -10.67 -32.78 -1.76
CA SER A 492 -10.59 -33.75 -0.69
C SER A 492 -11.07 -33.08 0.59
N GLN A 493 -12.37 -33.15 0.83
CA GLN A 493 -12.94 -33.13 2.16
C GLN A 493 -12.36 -34.36 2.87
N ASN A 494 -11.29 -34.18 3.64
CA ASN A 494 -10.94 -35.11 4.70
C ASN A 494 -10.13 -34.40 5.80
N GLN A 495 -10.84 -34.28 6.93
CA GLN A 495 -10.43 -34.06 8.33
C GLN A 495 -10.09 -32.64 8.79
#